data_AF-A0A7S3KE88-F1
#
_entry.id   AF-A0A7S3KE88-F1
#
_cell.length_a   1.000
_cell.length_b   1.000
_cell.length_c   1.000
_cell.angle_alpha   90.00
_cell.angle_beta   90.00
_cell.angle_gamma   90.00
#
_symmetry.space_group_name_H-M   'P 1'
#
loop_
_entity.id
_entity.type
_entity.pdbx_description
1 polymer ?
#
loop_
_entity_poly.entity_id
_entity_poly.type
_entity_poly.pdbx_seq_one_letter_code
_entity_poly.pdbx_strand_id
1 'polypeptide(L)'
;IIARVNQEVEEKPQFLLFSATIPDWFKSVAKKYLSKDHKIIDLVKNLKNKTANTVNHLALNCPFENKISVLADVLRCYGGLKGKSIVFTQTKLEANDIILSEKMRNNAEVLHGDIAQKQREVTLRRFKEGKFNVLVATDVAARGLDIPNVDLVVQLEPPKDIEAYIHRSGRTARAGKEGMCITFYTGREFRVIQDIEYEAGIKFNKITPPKNEDVIKVAAADVIVNLRNVDKKILPIFEDAATQFIDEVGAKEALC
;
A
#
# COMPACT_ATOMS: atom_id res chain seq x y z
N ILE A 1 -15.25 27.98 -3.14
CA ILE A 1 -15.01 27.86 -4.60
C ILE A 1 -16.32 27.96 -5.36
N ILE A 2 -17.24 26.99 -5.28
CA ILE A 2 -18.53 27.01 -6.01
C ILE A 2 -19.34 28.30 -5.77
N ALA A 3 -19.48 28.72 -4.51
CA ALA A 3 -20.19 29.96 -4.16
C ALA A 3 -19.57 31.23 -4.77
N ARG A 4 -18.25 31.24 -4.99
CA ARG A 4 -17.52 32.36 -5.58
C ARG A 4 -17.71 32.40 -7.10
N VAL A 5 -17.58 31.23 -7.75
CA VAL A 5 -17.80 31.08 -9.20
C VAL A 5 -19.24 31.48 -9.59
N ASN A 6 -20.24 31.12 -8.79
CA ASN A 6 -21.64 31.53 -9.05
C ASN A 6 -21.89 33.04 -8.95
N GLN A 7 -20.99 33.81 -8.33
CA GLN A 7 -21.10 35.28 -8.24
C GLN A 7 -20.34 36.00 -9.36
N GLU A 8 -19.39 35.34 -10.00
CA GLU A 8 -18.43 35.95 -10.94
C GLU A 8 -18.74 35.65 -12.42
N VAL A 9 -19.70 34.77 -12.73
CA VAL A 9 -19.99 34.33 -14.10
C VAL A 9 -21.42 34.73 -14.50
N GLU A 10 -21.56 35.42 -15.63
CA GLU A 10 -22.86 35.89 -16.17
C GLU A 10 -23.76 34.73 -16.62
N GLU A 11 -23.17 33.67 -17.17
CA GLU A 11 -23.87 32.44 -17.56
C GLU A 11 -23.80 31.38 -16.45
N LYS A 12 -24.88 30.61 -16.27
CA LYS A 12 -24.92 29.52 -15.29
C LYS A 12 -23.93 28.41 -15.70
N PRO A 13 -22.83 28.19 -14.96
CA PRO A 13 -21.88 27.15 -15.31
C PRO A 13 -22.45 25.77 -14.98
N GLN A 14 -22.09 24.76 -15.78
CA GLN A 14 -22.40 23.37 -15.47
C GLN A 14 -21.46 22.85 -14.38
N PHE A 15 -22.02 22.45 -13.24
CA PHE A 15 -21.26 21.85 -12.15
C PHE A 15 -21.27 20.32 -12.24
N LEU A 16 -20.09 19.73 -12.14
CA LEU A 16 -19.91 18.29 -11.93
C LEU A 16 -19.30 18.08 -10.55
N LEU A 17 -19.91 17.21 -9.77
CA LEU A 17 -19.47 16.91 -8.41
C LEU A 17 -19.05 15.44 -8.35
N PHE A 18 -17.80 15.19 -7.98
CA PHE A 18 -17.24 13.85 -7.87
C PHE A 18 -16.90 13.54 -6.41
N SER A 19 -17.31 12.38 -5.92
CA SER A 19 -16.91 11.88 -4.62
C SER A 19 -16.88 10.36 -4.61
N ALA A 20 -15.99 9.78 -3.82
CA ALA A 20 -15.92 8.34 -3.59
C ALA A 20 -16.99 7.86 -2.59
N THR A 21 -17.46 8.76 -1.71
CA THR A 21 -18.48 8.53 -0.67
C THR A 21 -19.56 9.61 -0.74
N ILE A 22 -20.73 9.38 -0.13
CA ILE A 22 -21.85 10.35 -0.14
C ILE A 22 -22.21 10.79 1.30
N PRO A 23 -21.34 11.58 1.96
CA PRO A 23 -21.63 12.15 3.28
C PRO A 23 -22.69 13.25 3.19
N ASP A 24 -23.32 13.61 4.32
CA ASP A 24 -24.44 14.56 4.32
C ASP A 24 -24.05 15.99 3.90
N TRP A 25 -22.80 16.39 4.14
CA TRP A 25 -22.27 17.65 3.62
C TRP A 25 -22.24 17.65 2.08
N PHE A 26 -21.91 16.52 1.45
CA PHE A 26 -21.90 16.38 0.00
C PHE A 26 -23.31 16.49 -0.56
N LYS A 27 -24.29 15.82 0.07
CA LYS A 27 -25.71 15.94 -0.30
C LYS A 27 -26.19 17.39 -0.19
N SER A 28 -25.77 18.10 0.85
CA SER A 28 -26.10 19.50 1.08
C SER A 28 -25.50 20.42 0.00
N VAL A 29 -24.24 20.18 -0.38
CA VAL A 29 -23.56 20.91 -1.47
C VAL A 29 -24.23 20.62 -2.82
N ALA A 30 -24.51 19.35 -3.12
CA ALA A 30 -25.19 18.94 -4.34
C ALA A 30 -26.57 19.61 -4.46
N LYS A 31 -27.38 19.58 -3.40
CA LYS A 31 -28.71 20.20 -3.35
C LYS A 31 -28.66 21.73 -3.51
N LYS A 32 -27.62 22.37 -2.96
CA LYS A 32 -27.49 23.84 -2.97
C LYS A 32 -27.01 24.38 -4.31
N TYR A 33 -26.14 23.66 -5.02
CA TYR A 33 -25.43 24.22 -6.18
C TYR A 33 -25.67 23.48 -7.50
N LEU A 34 -26.16 22.24 -7.50
CA LEU A 34 -26.51 21.56 -8.75
C LEU A 34 -27.91 21.98 -9.23
N SER A 35 -28.16 21.81 -10.53
CA SER A 35 -29.50 22.01 -11.11
C SER A 35 -30.51 21.05 -10.47
N LYS A 36 -31.80 21.44 -10.46
CA LYS A 36 -32.88 20.58 -9.95
C LYS A 36 -32.94 19.24 -10.70
N ASP A 37 -32.61 19.24 -11.99
CA ASP A 37 -32.65 18.07 -12.86
C ASP A 37 -31.28 17.35 -12.96
N HIS A 38 -30.38 17.57 -11.98
CA HIS A 38 -29.08 16.90 -11.98
C HIS A 38 -29.25 15.39 -11.94
N LYS A 39 -28.41 14.69 -12.72
CA LYS A 39 -28.37 13.23 -12.70
C LYS A 39 -27.37 12.77 -11.64
N ILE A 40 -27.82 11.88 -10.76
CA ILE A 40 -26.94 11.18 -9.83
C ILE A 40 -26.51 9.88 -10.50
N ILE A 41 -25.22 9.80 -10.85
CA ILE A 41 -24.61 8.56 -11.34
C ILE A 41 -23.93 7.91 -10.15
N ASP A 42 -24.66 7.02 -9.49
CA ASP A 42 -24.15 6.23 -8.37
C ASP A 42 -23.55 4.93 -8.90
N LEU A 43 -22.24 4.94 -9.11
CA LEU A 43 -21.48 3.74 -9.50
C LEU A 43 -21.35 2.73 -8.34
N VAL A 44 -21.69 3.14 -7.10
CA VAL A 44 -21.43 2.41 -5.85
C VAL A 44 -22.64 1.62 -5.35
N LYS A 45 -23.87 1.91 -5.81
CA LYS A 45 -25.08 1.13 -5.48
C LYS A 45 -24.93 -0.39 -5.70
N ASN A 46 -24.06 -0.81 -6.62
CA ASN A 46 -23.72 -2.21 -6.88
C ASN A 46 -22.35 -2.66 -6.33
N LEU A 47 -21.63 -1.79 -5.59
CA LEU A 47 -20.28 -2.03 -5.05
C LEU A 47 -20.21 -2.24 -3.54
N LYS A 48 -21.32 -2.10 -2.78
CA LYS A 48 -21.35 -2.51 -1.36
C LYS A 48 -20.77 -3.91 -1.14
N ASN A 49 -20.76 -4.75 -2.18
CA ASN A 49 -20.18 -6.09 -2.17
C ASN A 49 -18.98 -6.32 -3.12
N LYS A 50 -18.50 -5.34 -3.91
CA LYS A 50 -17.49 -5.65 -4.96
C LYS A 50 -16.08 -5.14 -4.69
N THR A 51 -15.90 -3.99 -4.04
CA THR A 51 -14.55 -3.53 -3.66
C THR A 51 -14.07 -4.19 -2.37
N ALA A 52 -15.00 -4.56 -1.49
CA ALA A 52 -14.72 -5.27 -0.24
C ALA A 52 -14.34 -6.75 -0.44
N ASN A 53 -14.75 -7.38 -1.55
CA ASN A 53 -14.56 -8.82 -1.72
C ASN A 53 -13.17 -9.21 -2.26
N THR A 54 -12.47 -8.32 -2.96
CA THR A 54 -11.17 -8.65 -3.57
C THR A 54 -9.97 -8.24 -2.71
N VAL A 55 -10.16 -7.37 -1.72
CA VAL A 55 -9.12 -7.01 -0.77
C VAL A 55 -9.22 -7.92 0.46
N ASN A 56 -8.16 -8.67 0.75
CA ASN A 56 -8.02 -9.37 2.02
C ASN A 56 -7.56 -8.38 3.10
N HIS A 57 -8.47 -8.08 4.03
CA HIS A 57 -8.24 -7.12 5.10
C HIS A 57 -7.70 -7.81 6.36
N LEU A 58 -6.45 -7.50 6.71
CA LEU A 58 -5.77 -8.06 7.87
C LEU A 58 -5.53 -6.98 8.93
N ALA A 59 -5.67 -7.34 10.20
CA ALA A 59 -5.35 -6.47 11.33
C ALA A 59 -4.23 -7.09 12.17
N LEU A 60 -3.18 -6.32 12.45
CA LEU A 60 -2.00 -6.78 13.18
C LEU A 60 -1.77 -5.90 14.40
N ASN A 61 -1.79 -6.50 15.59
CA ASN A 61 -1.48 -5.76 16.81
C ASN A 61 0.04 -5.53 16.91
N CYS A 62 0.48 -4.27 16.91
CA CYS A 62 1.90 -3.91 16.98
C CYS A 62 2.09 -2.67 17.87
N PRO A 63 2.85 -2.79 18.97
CA PRO A 63 3.35 -1.63 19.73
C PRO A 63 4.21 -0.71 18.84
N PHE A 64 4.25 0.57 19.20
CA PHE A 64 4.93 1.60 18.41
C PHE A 64 6.44 1.30 18.23
N GLU A 65 7.08 0.84 19.29
CA GLU A 65 8.51 0.55 19.38
C GLU A 65 8.96 -0.53 18.39
N ASN A 66 8.04 -1.43 18.02
CA ASN A 66 8.32 -2.57 17.14
C ASN A 66 7.84 -2.35 15.70
N LYS A 67 7.18 -1.23 15.37
CA LYS A 67 6.54 -1.05 14.06
C LYS A 67 7.50 -1.22 12.89
N ILE A 68 8.71 -0.63 12.96
CA ILE A 68 9.67 -0.65 11.85
C ILE A 68 10.23 -2.05 11.64
N SER A 69 10.59 -2.77 12.71
CA SER A 69 11.12 -4.13 12.61
C SER A 69 10.05 -5.09 12.09
N VAL A 70 8.83 -5.02 12.64
CA VAL A 70 7.69 -5.82 12.20
C VAL A 70 7.27 -5.48 10.77
N LEU A 71 7.31 -4.20 10.37
CA LEU A 71 7.03 -3.78 9.00
C LEU A 71 7.95 -4.47 8.00
N ALA A 72 9.25 -4.51 8.27
CA ALA A 72 10.21 -5.14 7.37
C ALA A 72 9.91 -6.64 7.18
N ASP A 73 9.58 -7.34 8.27
CA ASP A 73 9.25 -8.76 8.23
C ASP A 73 7.89 -9.00 7.54
N VAL A 74 6.91 -8.12 7.75
CA VAL A 74 5.62 -8.13 7.03
C VAL A 74 5.80 -7.92 5.54
N LEU A 75 6.59 -6.92 5.12
CA LEU A 75 6.85 -6.65 3.71
C LEU A 75 7.55 -7.83 3.04
N ARG A 76 8.45 -8.51 3.77
CA ARG A 76 9.14 -9.70 3.26
C ARG A 76 8.17 -10.88 3.10
N CYS A 77 7.36 -11.17 4.11
CA CYS A 77 6.47 -12.33 4.10
C CYS A 77 5.24 -12.16 3.21
N TYR A 78 4.70 -10.94 3.09
CA TYR A 78 3.44 -10.68 2.39
C TYR A 78 3.59 -9.89 1.09
N GLY A 79 4.70 -9.16 0.90
CA GLY A 79 4.92 -8.34 -0.30
C GLY A 79 5.29 -9.16 -1.53
N GLY A 80 5.83 -10.37 -1.33
CA GLY A 80 6.36 -11.22 -2.41
C GLY A 80 7.63 -10.65 -3.03
N LEU A 81 8.47 -11.54 -3.60
CA LEU A 81 9.81 -11.18 -4.08
C LEU A 81 9.85 -10.02 -5.10
N LYS A 82 8.83 -9.91 -5.95
CA LYS A 82 8.71 -8.87 -6.99
C LYS A 82 7.41 -8.05 -6.87
N GLY A 83 6.67 -8.22 -5.78
CA GLY A 83 5.44 -7.48 -5.58
C GLY A 83 5.73 -6.05 -5.16
N LYS A 84 4.80 -5.16 -5.48
CA LYS A 84 4.86 -3.75 -5.08
C LYS A 84 4.02 -3.56 -3.83
N SER A 85 4.55 -2.75 -2.92
CA SER A 85 3.91 -2.44 -1.65
C SER A 85 3.81 -0.93 -1.47
N ILE A 86 2.72 -0.48 -0.87
CA ILE A 86 2.62 0.89 -0.34
C ILE A 86 2.44 0.85 1.17
N VAL A 87 3.20 1.68 1.88
CA VAL A 87 3.14 1.83 3.33
C VAL A 87 2.60 3.22 3.64
N PHE A 88 1.45 3.27 4.30
CA PHE A 88 0.86 4.51 4.78
C PHE A 88 1.27 4.80 6.21
N THR A 89 1.74 6.03 6.42
CA THR A 89 2.16 6.59 7.71
C THR A 89 1.45 7.93 7.96
N GLN A 90 1.24 8.28 9.23
CA GLN A 90 0.62 9.56 9.58
C GLN A 90 1.56 10.75 9.41
N THR A 91 2.86 10.57 9.64
CA THR A 91 3.81 11.69 9.73
C THR A 91 4.96 11.56 8.73
N LYS A 92 5.47 12.71 8.27
CA LYS A 92 6.67 12.75 7.43
C LYS A 92 7.93 12.27 8.16
N LEU A 93 7.97 12.41 9.49
CA LEU A 93 9.09 11.93 10.30
C LEU A 93 9.12 10.40 10.29
N GLU A 94 8.01 9.75 10.63
CA GLU A 94 7.90 8.29 10.57
C GLU A 94 8.18 7.76 9.15
N ALA A 95 7.71 8.46 8.09
CA ALA A 95 8.05 8.12 6.71
C ALA A 95 9.57 8.08 6.48
N ASN A 96 10.29 9.10 6.95
CA ASN A 96 11.74 9.20 6.80
C ASN A 96 12.48 8.16 7.67
N ASP A 97 12.01 7.91 8.89
CA ASP A 97 12.62 6.91 9.77
C ASP A 97 12.58 5.50 9.17
N ILE A 98 11.50 5.16 8.45
CA ILE A 98 11.36 3.85 7.78
C ILE A 98 12.45 3.64 6.74
N ILE A 99 12.79 4.65 5.92
CA ILE A 99 13.82 4.50 4.89
C ILE A 99 15.25 4.55 5.43
N LEU A 100 15.44 5.04 6.65
CA LEU A 100 16.72 4.98 7.35
C LEU A 100 17.02 3.59 7.93
N SER A 101 16.00 2.73 8.06
CA SER A 101 16.18 1.34 8.49
C SER A 101 17.04 0.56 7.48
N GLU A 102 18.06 -0.14 7.97
CA GLU A 102 18.94 -0.97 7.14
C GLU A 102 18.18 -2.02 6.31
N LYS A 103 17.10 -2.58 6.87
CA LYS A 103 16.26 -3.58 6.19
C LYS A 103 15.48 -2.98 5.01
N MET A 104 15.25 -1.66 4.99
CA MET A 104 14.35 -0.99 4.06
C MET A 104 15.07 -0.05 3.08
N ARG A 105 16.24 0.49 3.45
CA ARG A 105 16.94 1.57 2.74
C ARG A 105 17.15 1.31 1.24
N ASN A 106 17.39 0.07 0.85
CA ASN A 106 17.70 -0.28 -0.54
C ASN A 106 16.45 -0.57 -1.40
N ASN A 107 15.27 -0.66 -0.80
CA ASN A 107 14.05 -1.09 -1.49
C ASN A 107 12.84 -0.18 -1.23
N ALA A 108 13.03 0.93 -0.51
CA ALA A 108 11.98 1.85 -0.14
C ALA A 108 12.32 3.31 -0.47
N GLU A 109 11.31 4.07 -0.92
CA GLU A 109 11.38 5.53 -1.06
C GLU A 109 10.15 6.21 -0.46
N VAL A 110 10.30 7.47 -0.07
CA VAL A 110 9.26 8.26 0.60
C VAL A 110 8.52 9.21 -0.34
N LEU A 111 7.25 9.45 -0.02
CA LEU A 111 6.39 10.43 -0.67
C LEU A 111 5.58 11.18 0.40
N HIS A 112 6.01 12.40 0.75
CA HIS A 112 5.33 13.24 1.74
C HIS A 112 5.24 14.72 1.31
N GLY A 113 4.55 15.54 2.12
CA GLY A 113 4.25 16.96 1.86
C GLY A 113 5.45 17.81 1.43
N ASP A 114 6.58 17.66 2.12
CA ASP A 114 7.77 18.48 1.87
C ASP A 114 8.54 18.11 0.58
N ILE A 115 8.20 17.00 -0.09
CA ILE A 115 8.86 16.61 -1.34
C ILE A 115 8.29 17.44 -2.49
N ALA A 116 9.17 18.13 -3.22
CA ALA A 116 8.79 18.91 -4.39
C ALA A 116 8.07 18.06 -5.45
N GLN A 117 7.08 18.63 -6.12
CA GLN A 117 6.24 17.91 -7.11
C GLN A 117 7.06 17.17 -8.17
N LYS A 118 8.10 17.81 -8.72
CA LYS A 118 9.02 17.19 -9.70
C LYS A 118 9.69 15.93 -9.15
N GLN A 119 10.10 15.95 -7.89
CA GLN A 119 10.71 14.78 -7.25
C GLN A 119 9.69 13.67 -7.00
N ARG A 120 8.45 14.03 -6.63
CA ARG A 120 7.36 13.05 -6.48
C ARG A 120 7.10 12.29 -7.77
N GLU A 121 7.06 12.98 -8.90
CA GLU A 121 6.87 12.38 -10.23
C GLU A 121 8.02 11.44 -10.62
N VAL A 122 9.27 11.80 -10.30
CA VAL A 122 10.44 10.94 -10.52
C VAL A 122 10.37 9.68 -9.66
N THR A 123 10.10 9.80 -8.36
CA THR A 123 9.96 8.66 -7.44
C THR A 123 8.84 7.73 -7.89
N LEU A 124 7.68 8.27 -8.31
CA LEU A 124 6.57 7.46 -8.83
C LEU A 124 6.92 6.75 -10.14
N ARG A 125 7.68 7.39 -11.04
CA ARG A 125 8.14 6.75 -12.27
C ARG A 125 9.05 5.55 -11.96
N ARG A 126 10.02 5.75 -11.06
CA ARG A 126 10.94 4.69 -10.60
C ARG A 126 10.19 3.55 -9.92
N PHE A 127 9.15 3.86 -9.16
CA PHE A 127 8.24 2.86 -8.58
C PHE A 127 7.47 2.07 -9.66
N LYS A 128 6.96 2.76 -10.69
CA LYS A 128 6.27 2.13 -11.83
C LYS A 128 7.22 1.21 -12.61
N GLU A 129 8.47 1.61 -12.80
CA GLU A 129 9.53 0.81 -13.44
C GLU A 129 10.08 -0.33 -12.57
N GLY A 130 9.70 -0.42 -11.30
CA GLY A 130 10.18 -1.47 -10.38
C GLY A 130 11.64 -1.29 -9.97
N LYS A 131 12.14 -0.05 -9.94
CA LYS A 131 13.50 0.26 -9.41
C LYS A 131 13.59 0.05 -7.90
N PHE A 132 12.45 0.11 -7.22
CA PHE A 132 12.25 -0.24 -5.82
C PHE A 132 10.80 -0.73 -5.66
N ASN A 133 10.55 -1.53 -4.63
CA ASN A 133 9.27 -2.22 -4.46
C ASN A 133 8.38 -1.61 -3.37
N VAL A 134 8.91 -0.75 -2.50
CA VAL A 134 8.15 -0.21 -1.36
C VAL A 134 8.04 1.31 -1.44
N LEU A 135 6.82 1.82 -1.57
CA LEU A 135 6.56 3.26 -1.51
C LEU A 135 6.00 3.61 -0.13
N VAL A 136 6.68 4.47 0.62
CA VAL A 136 6.22 4.97 1.93
C VAL A 136 5.56 6.33 1.74
N ALA A 137 4.31 6.51 2.14
CA ALA A 137 3.57 7.73 1.84
C ALA A 137 2.69 8.22 3.01
N THR A 138 2.50 9.53 3.07
CA THR A 138 1.43 10.14 3.90
C THR A 138 0.18 10.40 3.06
N ASP A 139 -0.99 10.49 3.70
CA ASP A 139 -2.27 10.69 3.01
C ASP A 139 -2.31 11.91 2.10
N VAL A 140 -1.73 13.02 2.58
CA VAL A 140 -1.68 14.29 1.85
C VAL A 140 -0.93 14.12 0.54
N ALA A 141 0.12 13.30 0.56
CA ALA A 141 1.02 13.15 -0.57
C ALA A 141 0.54 12.08 -1.55
N ALA A 142 -0.29 11.13 -1.10
CA ALA A 142 -0.92 10.12 -1.97
C ALA A 142 -2.15 10.64 -2.74
N ARG A 143 -2.72 11.78 -2.35
CA ARG A 143 -3.86 12.41 -3.06
C ARG A 143 -3.37 13.18 -4.29
N GLY A 144 -4.09 13.03 -5.41
CA GLY A 144 -3.78 13.74 -6.65
C GLY A 144 -2.63 13.16 -7.47
N LEU A 145 -2.02 12.06 -7.02
CA LEU A 145 -1.00 11.33 -7.78
C LEU A 145 -1.56 10.00 -8.30
N ASP A 146 -1.25 9.69 -9.55
CA ASP A 146 -1.54 8.38 -10.16
C ASP A 146 -0.57 7.32 -9.64
N ILE A 147 -0.81 6.91 -8.39
CA ILE A 147 -0.10 5.79 -7.75
C ILE A 147 -0.57 4.49 -8.42
N PRO A 148 0.37 3.68 -8.97
CA PRO A 148 0.02 2.43 -9.61
C PRO A 148 -0.62 1.45 -8.62
N ASN A 149 -1.36 0.48 -9.15
CA ASN A 149 -1.88 -0.61 -8.34
C ASN A 149 -0.72 -1.39 -7.69
N VAL A 150 -0.87 -1.71 -6.42
CA VAL A 150 0.11 -2.47 -5.63
C VAL A 150 -0.47 -3.82 -5.20
N ASP A 151 0.39 -4.76 -4.87
CA ASP A 151 0.00 -6.11 -4.41
C ASP A 151 -0.32 -6.09 -2.90
N LEU A 152 0.40 -5.26 -2.14
CA LEU A 152 0.24 -5.10 -0.70
C LEU A 152 0.08 -3.63 -0.31
N VAL A 153 -0.92 -3.36 0.53
CA VAL A 153 -1.05 -2.11 1.27
C VAL A 153 -0.76 -2.39 2.73
N VAL A 154 0.12 -1.61 3.34
CA VAL A 154 0.35 -1.62 4.79
C VAL A 154 -0.03 -0.25 5.34
N GLN A 155 -0.85 -0.21 6.38
CA GLN A 155 -1.16 1.00 7.13
C GLN A 155 -0.54 0.87 8.51
N LEU A 156 0.45 1.70 8.85
CA LEU A 156 1.18 1.58 10.13
C LEU A 156 0.34 1.96 11.35
N GLU A 157 -0.79 2.61 11.12
CA GLU A 157 -1.81 2.96 12.09
C GLU A 157 -3.17 2.96 11.37
N PRO A 158 -4.27 2.69 12.09
CA PRO A 158 -5.58 2.88 11.51
C PRO A 158 -5.78 4.35 11.13
N PRO A 159 -6.41 4.64 9.98
CA PRO A 159 -6.77 6.00 9.63
C PRO A 159 -7.84 6.53 10.59
N LYS A 160 -7.92 7.86 10.69
CA LYS A 160 -8.88 8.55 11.56
C LYS A 160 -10.33 8.41 11.10
N ASP A 161 -10.53 8.15 9.81
CA ASP A 161 -11.84 8.03 9.20
C ASP A 161 -11.88 6.87 8.20
N ILE A 162 -13.10 6.36 7.99
CA ILE A 162 -13.40 5.28 7.07
C ILE A 162 -13.06 5.61 5.62
N GLU A 163 -13.25 6.86 5.19
CA GLU A 163 -13.02 7.24 3.79
C GLU A 163 -11.53 7.10 3.45
N ALA A 164 -10.65 7.52 4.36
CA ALA A 164 -9.21 7.31 4.26
C ALA A 164 -8.87 5.82 4.23
N TYR A 165 -9.51 4.98 5.05
CA TYR A 165 -9.32 3.53 4.99
C TYR A 165 -9.64 2.95 3.60
N ILE A 166 -10.81 3.29 3.06
CA ILE A 166 -11.25 2.80 1.74
C ILE A 166 -10.31 3.29 0.64
N HIS A 167 -9.87 4.55 0.70
CA HIS A 167 -8.95 5.12 -0.30
C HIS A 167 -7.55 4.50 -0.26
N ARG A 168 -7.05 4.16 0.94
CA ARG A 168 -5.75 3.52 1.14
C ARG A 168 -5.80 2.05 0.72
N SER A 169 -6.77 1.30 1.23
CA SER A 169 -6.95 -0.13 0.89
C SER A 169 -7.27 -0.33 -0.59
N GLY A 170 -8.01 0.60 -1.23
CA GLY A 170 -8.27 0.61 -2.67
C GLY A 170 -7.06 0.90 -3.58
N ARG A 171 -5.84 0.97 -3.02
CA ARG A 171 -4.59 0.99 -3.81
C ARG A 171 -4.16 -0.40 -4.27
N THR A 172 -4.74 -1.46 -3.69
CA THR A 172 -4.58 -2.84 -4.16
C THR A 172 -5.88 -3.37 -4.77
N ALA A 173 -5.87 -4.65 -5.17
CA ALA A 173 -7.00 -5.40 -5.69
C ALA A 173 -7.73 -4.76 -6.88
N ARG A 174 -6.98 -4.11 -7.79
CA ARG A 174 -7.53 -3.58 -9.05
C ARG A 174 -7.43 -4.59 -10.20
N ALA A 175 -8.25 -4.37 -11.22
CA ALA A 175 -8.32 -5.20 -12.43
C ALA A 175 -8.63 -6.69 -12.18
N GLY A 176 -9.46 -6.98 -11.16
CA GLY A 176 -9.94 -8.34 -10.88
C GLY A 176 -8.94 -9.26 -10.15
N LYS A 177 -7.77 -8.74 -9.77
CA LYS A 177 -6.83 -9.46 -8.91
C LYS A 177 -7.20 -9.31 -7.45
N GLU A 178 -6.90 -10.33 -6.66
CA GLU A 178 -6.89 -10.21 -5.20
C GLU A 178 -5.76 -9.28 -4.76
N GLY A 179 -5.98 -8.57 -3.67
CA GLY A 179 -5.01 -7.68 -3.05
C GLY A 179 -5.03 -7.82 -1.55
N MET A 180 -3.96 -7.39 -0.87
CA MET A 180 -3.87 -7.49 0.58
C MET A 180 -3.73 -6.12 1.22
N CYS A 181 -4.46 -5.89 2.31
CA CYS A 181 -4.33 -4.68 3.12
C CYS A 181 -4.12 -5.05 4.59
N ILE A 182 -2.92 -4.80 5.11
CA ILE A 182 -2.56 -5.04 6.51
C ILE A 182 -2.60 -3.72 7.27
N THR A 183 -3.40 -3.66 8.33
CA THR A 183 -3.51 -2.48 9.19
C THR A 183 -2.93 -2.79 10.56
N PHE A 184 -1.88 -2.07 10.92
CA PHE A 184 -1.28 -2.15 12.24
C PHE A 184 -2.14 -1.35 13.22
N TYR A 185 -2.24 -1.82 14.46
CA TYR A 185 -2.93 -1.12 15.52
C TYR A 185 -2.30 -1.44 16.87
N THR A 186 -2.34 -0.49 17.80
CA THR A 186 -2.01 -0.71 19.21
C THR A 186 -3.26 -1.13 20.00
N GLY A 187 -3.09 -1.62 21.22
CA GLY A 187 -4.25 -1.97 22.08
C GLY A 187 -5.25 -0.83 22.28
N ARG A 188 -4.79 0.44 22.28
CA ARG A 188 -5.63 1.63 22.42
C ARG A 188 -6.47 1.91 21.17
N GLU A 189 -6.00 1.48 20.02
CA GLU A 189 -6.63 1.72 18.72
C GLU A 189 -7.53 0.56 18.28
N PHE A 190 -7.66 -0.48 19.10
CA PHE A 190 -8.50 -1.63 18.79
C PHE A 190 -9.95 -1.25 18.49
N ARG A 191 -10.49 -0.25 19.21
CA ARG A 191 -11.84 0.27 18.97
C ARG A 191 -11.97 0.90 17.57
N VAL A 192 -10.95 1.62 17.10
CA VAL A 192 -10.94 2.23 15.75
C VAL A 192 -11.02 1.15 14.68
N ILE A 193 -10.36 0.01 14.87
CA ILE A 193 -10.47 -1.14 13.96
C ILE A 193 -11.91 -1.68 13.92
N GLN A 194 -12.57 -1.81 15.08
CA GLN A 194 -13.97 -2.27 15.15
C GLN A 194 -14.94 -1.28 14.48
N ASP A 195 -14.71 0.01 14.67
CA ASP A 195 -15.53 1.06 14.06
C ASP A 195 -15.37 1.03 12.53
N ILE A 196 -14.14 0.88 12.01
CA ILE A 196 -13.88 0.69 10.57
C ILE A 196 -14.55 -0.59 10.05
N GLU A 197 -14.44 -1.70 10.78
CA GLU A 197 -15.06 -2.98 10.41
C GLU A 197 -16.58 -2.84 10.23
N TYR A 198 -17.23 -2.20 11.21
CA TYR A 198 -18.67 -1.96 11.22
C TYR A 198 -19.12 -0.98 10.12
N GLU A 199 -18.50 0.20 10.07
CA GLU A 199 -18.91 1.26 9.14
C GLU A 199 -18.60 0.90 7.68
N ALA A 200 -17.49 0.19 7.42
CA ALA A 200 -17.10 -0.20 6.06
C ALA A 200 -17.76 -1.50 5.61
N GLY A 201 -18.38 -2.25 6.53
CA GLY A 201 -18.96 -3.56 6.24
C GLY A 201 -17.92 -4.58 5.76
N ILE A 202 -16.68 -4.45 6.23
CA ILE A 202 -15.58 -5.39 5.96
C ILE A 202 -15.40 -6.32 7.15
N LYS A 203 -14.59 -7.37 6.99
CA LYS A 203 -14.16 -8.21 8.11
C LYS A 203 -12.64 -8.21 8.20
N PHE A 204 -12.09 -7.88 9.36
CA PHE A 204 -10.64 -7.97 9.58
C PHE A 204 -10.26 -9.36 10.07
N ASN A 205 -9.37 -10.03 9.34
CA ASN A 205 -8.70 -11.22 9.84
C ASN A 205 -7.52 -10.79 10.71
N LYS A 206 -7.58 -11.10 12.00
CA LYS A 206 -6.50 -10.76 12.93
C LYS A 206 -5.33 -11.71 12.73
N ILE A 207 -4.14 -11.15 12.58
CA ILE A 207 -2.89 -11.87 12.41
C ILE A 207 -1.89 -11.46 13.49
N THR A 208 -0.92 -12.34 13.74
CA THR A 208 0.25 -12.02 14.56
C THR A 208 1.40 -11.54 13.67
N PRO A 209 2.36 -10.76 14.22
CA PRO A 209 3.63 -10.51 13.53
C PRO A 209 4.26 -11.81 13.00
N PRO A 210 4.87 -11.79 11.80
CA PRO A 210 5.64 -12.92 11.30
C PRO A 210 6.71 -13.33 12.31
N LYS A 211 6.92 -14.64 12.47
CA LYS A 211 8.02 -15.15 13.29
C LYS A 211 9.29 -15.22 12.45
N ASN A 212 10.44 -15.29 13.10
CA ASN A 212 11.73 -15.46 12.42
C ASN A 212 11.74 -16.68 11.48
N GLU A 213 11.10 -17.77 11.87
CA GLU A 213 10.95 -18.97 11.03
C GLU A 213 10.20 -18.68 9.71
N ASP A 214 9.18 -17.84 9.74
CA ASP A 214 8.40 -17.47 8.55
C ASP A 214 9.27 -16.66 7.59
N VAL A 215 10.03 -15.71 8.13
CA VAL A 215 10.97 -14.87 7.37
C VAL A 215 12.06 -15.72 6.72
N ILE A 216 12.63 -16.69 7.44
CA ILE A 216 13.66 -17.60 6.93
C ILE A 216 13.09 -18.49 5.81
N LYS A 217 11.88 -19.03 5.98
CA LYS A 217 11.23 -19.85 4.94
C LYS A 217 11.02 -19.07 3.64
N VAL A 218 10.57 -17.82 3.75
CA VAL A 218 10.41 -16.94 2.58
C VAL A 218 11.76 -16.63 1.94
N ALA A 219 12.78 -16.30 2.73
CA ALA A 219 14.12 -16.05 2.23
C ALA A 219 14.70 -17.27 1.47
N ALA A 220 14.51 -18.48 2.00
CA ALA A 220 14.93 -19.71 1.35
C ALA A 220 14.20 -19.94 0.01
N ALA A 221 12.89 -19.67 -0.05
CA ALA A 221 12.12 -19.75 -1.28
C ALA A 221 12.59 -18.73 -2.33
N ASP A 222 12.91 -17.51 -1.90
CA ASP A 222 13.40 -16.44 -2.78
C ASP A 222 14.74 -16.78 -3.42
N VAL A 223 15.66 -17.41 -2.69
CA VAL A 223 16.96 -17.87 -3.21
C VAL A 223 16.76 -18.80 -4.41
N ILE A 224 15.83 -19.76 -4.31
CA ILE A 224 15.54 -20.70 -5.41
C ILE A 224 15.03 -19.94 -6.64
N VAL A 225 14.13 -18.97 -6.45
CA VAL A 225 13.59 -18.17 -7.56
C VAL A 225 14.69 -17.33 -8.21
N ASN A 226 15.59 -16.75 -7.41
CA ASN A 226 16.69 -15.96 -7.93
C ASN A 226 17.69 -16.81 -8.72
N LEU A 227 18.09 -17.96 -8.18
CA LEU A 227 19.00 -18.90 -8.87
C LEU A 227 18.43 -19.37 -10.22
N ARG A 228 17.12 -19.63 -10.29
CA ARG A 228 16.44 -20.01 -11.54
C ARG A 228 16.42 -18.89 -12.60
N ASN A 229 16.54 -17.64 -12.19
CA ASN A 229 16.51 -16.48 -13.08
C ASN A 229 17.89 -15.98 -13.49
N VAL A 230 18.97 -16.61 -13.01
CA VAL A 230 20.34 -16.31 -13.46
C VAL A 230 20.46 -16.62 -14.96
N ASP A 231 21.04 -15.69 -15.74
CA ASP A 231 21.26 -15.91 -17.16
C ASP A 231 22.20 -17.10 -17.36
N LYS A 232 21.79 -18.08 -18.17
CA LYS A 232 22.58 -19.29 -18.43
C LYS A 232 23.95 -18.97 -19.03
N LYS A 233 24.10 -17.83 -19.70
CA LYS A 233 25.37 -17.40 -20.31
C LYS A 233 26.47 -17.07 -19.30
N ILE A 234 26.10 -16.70 -18.07
CA ILE A 234 27.08 -16.36 -17.02
C ILE A 234 27.40 -17.54 -16.11
N LEU A 235 26.63 -18.64 -16.18
CA LEU A 235 26.87 -19.83 -15.38
C LEU A 235 28.30 -20.40 -15.52
N PRO A 236 28.92 -20.45 -16.71
CA PRO A 236 30.29 -20.96 -16.85
C PRO A 236 31.34 -20.21 -16.00
N ILE A 237 31.07 -18.94 -15.65
CA ILE A 237 31.98 -18.14 -14.80
C ILE A 237 31.96 -18.64 -13.34
N PHE A 238 30.86 -19.26 -12.90
CA PHE A 238 30.70 -19.78 -11.55
C PHE A 238 31.03 -21.28 -11.45
N GLU A 239 31.16 -21.99 -12.57
CA GLU A 239 31.34 -23.45 -12.59
C GLU A 239 32.60 -23.89 -11.81
N ASP A 240 33.75 -23.28 -12.08
CA ASP A 240 35.00 -23.66 -11.41
C ASP A 240 34.93 -23.46 -9.89
N ALA A 241 34.42 -22.31 -9.45
CA ALA A 241 34.27 -22.01 -8.02
C ALA A 241 33.22 -22.90 -7.34
N ALA A 242 32.11 -23.18 -8.03
CA ALA A 242 31.06 -24.05 -7.50
C ALA A 242 31.55 -25.50 -7.40
N THR A 243 32.22 -26.03 -8.42
CA THR A 243 32.79 -27.38 -8.41
C THR A 243 33.85 -27.51 -7.32
N GLN A 244 34.77 -26.55 -7.20
CA GLN A 244 35.77 -26.58 -6.13
C GLN A 244 35.11 -26.65 -4.74
N PHE A 245 34.11 -25.81 -4.49
CA PHE A 245 33.43 -25.80 -3.20
C PHE A 245 32.65 -27.11 -2.95
N ILE A 246 31.97 -27.64 -3.97
CA ILE A 246 31.28 -28.93 -3.90
C ILE A 246 32.25 -30.08 -3.63
N ASP A 247 33.44 -30.06 -4.21
CA ASP A 247 34.45 -31.11 -4.01
C ASP A 247 35.06 -31.04 -2.60
N GLU A 248 35.20 -29.84 -2.02
CA GLU A 248 35.75 -29.64 -0.68
C GLU A 248 34.80 -30.10 0.44
N VAL A 249 33.51 -29.73 0.36
CA VAL A 249 32.54 -29.96 1.45
C VAL A 249 31.42 -30.92 1.10
N GLY A 250 31.24 -31.28 -0.18
CA GLY A 250 30.11 -32.06 -0.66
C GLY A 250 28.90 -31.20 -1.03
N ALA A 251 28.12 -31.64 -2.04
CA ALA A 251 27.02 -30.84 -2.60
C ALA A 251 25.90 -30.49 -1.60
N LYS A 252 25.70 -31.31 -0.56
CA LYS A 252 24.65 -31.08 0.44
C LYS A 252 25.10 -30.09 1.51
N GLU A 253 26.33 -30.20 2.01
CA GLU A 253 26.88 -29.19 2.93
C GLU A 253 27.16 -27.86 2.21
N ALA A 254 27.49 -27.87 0.91
CA ALA A 254 27.66 -26.64 0.12
C ALA A 254 26.38 -25.78 0.00
N LEU A 255 25.21 -26.34 0.35
CA LEU A 255 23.92 -25.65 0.34
C LEU A 255 23.52 -25.05 1.71
N CYS A 256 24.22 -25.42 2.79
CA CYS A 256 23.93 -25.02 4.18
C CYS A 256 24.75 -23.80 4.61
#